data_AF-A0A926Y2C8-F1
#
_entry.id   AF-A0A926Y2C8-F1
#
_cell.length_a   1.000
_cell.length_b   1.000
_cell.length_c   1.000
_cell.angle_alpha   90.00
_cell.angle_beta   90.00
_cell.angle_gamma   90.00
#
_symmetry.space_group_name_H-M   'P 1'
#
loop_
_entity.id
_entity.type
_entity.pdbx_description
1 polymer ?
#
loop_
_entity_poly.entity_id
_entity_poly.type
_entity_poly.pdbx_seq_one_letter_code
_entity_poly.pdbx_strand_id
1 'polypeptide(L)'
;MALRGFLLSLALTMILGYSLTEGLTNPNSPLKKLPEWTAIPLLGGIFILYLVAVWWTIQGFSQHKFLSIISFGFCLTGLGVYAFVFTMEMGRGKASPGQYDYDYSTLAPAEKTVLTKIAESANLSLSDATFTEHWNLDVPDRGFRICLQKGHVTALNLSGHPLSDVSLLSQLPYLGELFLKDCGLRNVSGLRSDKIDRLDLSNNQLTDVQSLTGVPNVRWLFLANNQITTLDGFEKFPQNIVKDLTGNPVVK
;
A
#
# COMPACT_ATOMS: atom_id res chain seq x y z
N MET A 1 15.09 -3.08 -44.64
CA MET A 1 15.09 -3.40 -43.19
C MET A 1 15.20 -2.17 -42.30
N ALA A 2 16.06 -1.19 -42.62
CA ALA A 2 16.21 0.05 -41.84
C ALA A 2 14.89 0.82 -41.60
N LEU A 3 14.04 0.97 -42.63
CA LEU A 3 12.75 1.63 -42.49
C LEU A 3 11.81 0.91 -41.50
N ARG A 4 11.84 -0.43 -41.46
CA ARG A 4 11.03 -1.21 -40.50
C ARG A 4 11.55 -1.03 -39.08
N GLY A 5 12.87 -1.06 -38.89
CA GLY A 5 13.51 -0.77 -37.60
C GLY A 5 13.14 0.62 -37.09
N PHE A 6 13.26 1.63 -37.95
CA PHE A 6 12.87 3.01 -37.66
C PHE A 6 11.40 3.12 -37.24
N LEU A 7 10.47 2.66 -38.07
CA LEU A 7 9.03 2.77 -37.79
C LEU A 7 8.64 2.04 -36.50
N LEU A 8 9.21 0.86 -36.25
CA LEU A 8 8.96 0.12 -35.02
C LEU A 8 9.52 0.87 -33.79
N SER A 9 10.78 1.33 -33.85
CA SER A 9 11.40 2.07 -32.74
C SER A 9 10.66 3.38 -32.41
N LEU A 10 10.19 4.09 -33.44
CA LEU A 10 9.41 5.32 -33.28
C LEU A 10 8.05 5.03 -32.63
N ALA A 11 7.32 4.03 -33.13
CA ALA A 11 6.02 3.66 -32.60
C ALA A 11 6.10 3.21 -31.14
N LEU A 12 7.10 2.38 -30.80
CA LEU A 12 7.33 1.94 -29.42
C LEU A 12 7.59 3.12 -28.50
N THR A 13 8.44 4.08 -28.91
CA THR A 13 8.76 5.24 -28.08
C THR A 13 7.57 6.17 -27.90
N MET A 14 6.72 6.33 -28.92
CA MET A 14 5.46 7.07 -28.78
C MET A 14 4.48 6.38 -27.81
N ILE A 15 4.34 5.06 -27.91
CA ILE A 15 3.48 4.28 -27.00
C ILE A 15 3.99 4.38 -25.56
N LEU A 16 5.31 4.26 -25.35
CA LEU A 16 5.92 4.39 -24.04
C LEU A 16 5.72 5.78 -23.44
N GLY A 17 5.93 6.83 -24.25
CA GLY A 17 5.72 8.22 -23.83
C GLY A 17 4.26 8.49 -23.45
N TYR A 18 3.31 8.03 -24.27
CA TYR A 18 1.88 8.14 -23.96
C TYR A 18 1.51 7.37 -22.69
N SER A 19 1.97 6.13 -22.57
CA SER A 19 1.66 5.26 -21.43
C SER A 19 2.23 5.82 -20.12
N LEU A 20 3.45 6.38 -20.15
CA LEU A 20 4.06 7.03 -19.00
C LEU A 20 3.26 8.28 -18.60
N THR A 21 2.87 9.11 -19.57
CA THR A 21 2.15 10.37 -19.31
C THR A 21 0.75 10.10 -18.76
N GLU A 22 -0.05 9.25 -19.41
CA GLU A 22 -1.40 8.89 -18.95
C GLU A 22 -1.37 8.08 -17.66
N GLY A 23 -0.44 7.13 -17.55
CA GLY A 23 -0.31 6.28 -16.37
C GLY A 23 0.05 7.07 -15.11
N LEU A 24 0.88 8.12 -15.23
CA LEU A 24 1.26 8.96 -14.11
C LEU A 24 0.23 10.05 -13.79
N THR A 25 -0.29 10.74 -14.81
CA THR A 25 -1.08 11.97 -14.58
C THR A 25 -2.59 11.74 -14.46
N ASN A 26 -3.13 10.67 -15.06
CA ASN A 26 -4.57 10.43 -15.09
C ASN A 26 -5.00 9.35 -14.07
N PRO A 27 -5.74 9.71 -13.01
CA PRO A 27 -6.23 8.73 -12.02
C PRO A 27 -7.25 7.74 -12.59
N ASN A 28 -7.94 8.09 -13.67
CA ASN A 28 -8.94 7.24 -14.33
C ASN A 28 -8.38 6.51 -15.56
N SER A 29 -7.06 6.52 -15.76
CA SER A 29 -6.41 5.89 -16.91
C SER A 29 -6.81 4.41 -17.02
N PRO A 30 -7.09 3.90 -18.24
CA PRO A 30 -7.30 2.48 -18.48
C PRO A 30 -6.11 1.62 -18.00
N LEU A 31 -4.90 2.18 -18.03
CA LEU A 31 -3.68 1.50 -17.59
C LEU A 31 -3.70 1.20 -16.08
N LYS A 32 -4.36 2.04 -15.26
CA LYS A 32 -4.51 1.79 -13.82
C LYS A 32 -5.56 0.73 -13.49
N LYS A 33 -6.39 0.33 -14.46
CA LYS A 33 -7.40 -0.73 -14.30
C LYS A 33 -6.86 -2.12 -14.65
N LEU A 34 -5.65 -2.21 -15.21
CA LEU A 34 -5.02 -3.48 -15.53
C LEU A 34 -4.61 -4.21 -14.25
N PRO A 35 -4.77 -5.55 -14.18
CA PRO A 35 -4.27 -6.32 -13.04
C PRO A 35 -2.74 -6.19 -12.92
N GLU A 36 -2.23 -6.06 -11.70
CA GLU A 36 -0.81 -5.80 -11.44
C GLU A 36 0.13 -6.85 -12.05
N TRP A 37 -0.28 -8.12 -12.04
CA TRP A 37 0.50 -9.22 -12.63
C TRP A 37 0.72 -9.07 -14.15
N THR A 38 -0.07 -8.22 -14.84
CA THR A 38 0.08 -7.97 -16.28
C THR A 38 1.21 -7.00 -16.61
N ALA A 39 1.69 -6.20 -15.64
CA ALA A 39 2.70 -5.16 -15.88
C ALA A 39 4.04 -5.75 -16.35
N ILE A 40 4.57 -6.76 -15.65
CA ILE A 40 5.86 -7.39 -15.98
C ILE A 40 5.83 -8.08 -17.36
N PRO A 41 4.82 -8.90 -17.71
CA PRO A 41 4.72 -9.48 -19.06
C PRO A 41 4.61 -8.44 -20.18
N LEU A 42 3.83 -7.36 -19.98
CA LEU A 42 3.69 -6.27 -20.96
C LEU A 42 5.04 -5.58 -21.20
N LEU A 43 5.76 -5.27 -20.12
CA LEU A 43 7.11 -4.73 -20.18
C LEU A 43 8.06 -5.67 -20.93
N GLY A 44 8.05 -6.97 -20.61
CA GLY A 44 8.86 -7.97 -21.32
C GLY A 44 8.58 -8.03 -22.82
N GLY A 45 7.31 -7.92 -23.22
CA GLY A 45 6.93 -7.85 -24.63
C GLY A 45 7.50 -6.62 -25.36
N ILE A 46 7.42 -5.45 -24.73
CA ILE A 46 7.97 -4.20 -25.27
C ILE A 46 9.49 -4.29 -25.42
N PHE A 47 10.18 -4.88 -24.44
CA PHE A 47 11.63 -5.08 -24.50
C PHE A 47 12.04 -5.94 -25.70
N ILE A 48 11.32 -7.05 -25.95
CA ILE A 48 11.56 -7.92 -27.12
C ILE A 48 11.35 -7.15 -28.42
N LEU A 49 10.31 -6.32 -28.51
CA LEU A 49 10.05 -5.50 -29.69
C LEU A 49 11.17 -4.47 -29.95
N TYR A 50 11.76 -3.88 -28.91
CA TYR A 50 12.95 -3.04 -29.07
C TYR A 50 14.16 -3.83 -29.58
N LEU A 51 14.38 -5.07 -29.11
CA LEU A 51 15.44 -5.93 -29.65
C LEU A 51 15.23 -6.25 -31.13
N VAL A 52 13.99 -6.51 -31.54
CA VAL A 52 13.63 -6.70 -32.96
C VAL A 52 13.91 -5.44 -33.77
N ALA A 53 13.57 -4.26 -33.24
CA ALA A 53 13.84 -2.97 -33.90
C ALA A 53 15.34 -2.74 -34.08
N VAL A 54 16.15 -3.01 -33.05
CA VAL A 54 17.62 -2.95 -33.10
C VAL A 54 18.16 -3.92 -34.16
N TRP A 55 17.69 -5.17 -34.16
CA TRP A 55 18.10 -6.18 -35.14
C TRP A 55 17.83 -5.74 -36.58
N TRP A 56 16.62 -5.27 -36.88
CA TRP A 56 16.28 -4.76 -38.23
C TRP A 56 17.10 -3.53 -38.63
N THR A 57 17.45 -2.70 -37.66
CA THR A 57 18.28 -1.50 -37.88
C THR A 57 19.70 -1.89 -38.26
N ILE A 58 20.31 -2.86 -37.57
CA ILE A 58 21.63 -3.41 -37.90
C ILE A 58 21.64 -3.99 -39.31
N GLN A 59 20.65 -4.81 -39.67
CA GLN A 59 20.54 -5.42 -41.00
C GLN A 59 20.34 -4.38 -42.12
N GLY A 60 19.76 -3.22 -41.81
CA GLY A 60 19.51 -2.14 -42.76
C GLY A 60 20.63 -1.10 -42.87
N PHE A 61 21.67 -1.19 -42.03
CA PHE A 61 22.63 -0.11 -41.82
C PHE A 61 23.45 0.20 -43.07
N SER A 62 23.85 -0.82 -43.83
CA SER A 62 24.66 -0.67 -45.04
C SER A 62 23.97 0.17 -46.12
N GLN A 63 22.64 0.11 -46.20
CA GLN A 63 21.85 0.80 -47.23
C GLN A 63 21.37 2.18 -46.80
N HIS A 64 21.00 2.36 -45.53
CA HIS A 64 20.40 3.61 -45.04
C HIS A 64 20.99 4.04 -43.69
N LYS A 65 22.23 4.56 -43.72
CA LYS A 65 22.98 4.96 -42.51
C LYS A 65 22.26 6.00 -41.67
N PHE A 66 21.77 7.09 -42.28
CA PHE A 66 21.10 8.18 -41.56
C PHE A 66 19.85 7.71 -40.81
N LEU A 67 18.96 6.99 -41.50
CA LEU A 67 17.73 6.47 -40.92
C LEU A 67 18.01 5.48 -39.78
N SER A 68 19.06 4.68 -39.94
CA SER A 68 19.47 3.71 -38.92
C SER A 68 20.01 4.39 -37.66
N ILE A 69 20.77 5.48 -37.81
CA ILE A 69 21.25 6.29 -36.67
C ILE A 69 20.07 6.86 -35.86
N ILE A 70 19.05 7.39 -36.55
CA ILE A 70 17.85 7.90 -35.87
C ILE A 70 17.12 6.78 -35.12
N SER A 71 16.98 5.61 -35.74
CA SER A 71 16.34 4.46 -35.10
C SER A 71 17.10 3.99 -33.85
N PHE A 72 18.43 3.95 -33.89
CA PHE A 72 19.23 3.66 -32.70
C PHE A 72 18.99 4.67 -31.57
N GLY A 73 18.84 5.96 -31.91
CA GLY A 73 18.45 6.99 -30.94
C GLY A 73 17.12 6.66 -30.25
N PHE A 74 16.07 6.33 -31.02
CA PHE A 74 14.78 5.92 -30.46
C PHE A 74 14.87 4.66 -29.60
N CYS A 75 15.65 3.66 -30.03
CA CYS A 75 15.87 2.45 -29.23
C CYS A 75 16.60 2.76 -27.91
N LEU A 76 17.62 3.62 -27.92
CA LEU A 76 18.36 4.00 -26.72
C LEU A 76 17.46 4.73 -25.72
N THR A 77 16.70 5.74 -26.18
CA THR A 77 15.76 6.46 -25.33
C THR A 77 14.67 5.53 -24.80
N GLY A 78 14.09 4.70 -25.67
CA GLY A 78 13.04 3.75 -25.30
C GLY A 78 13.49 2.71 -24.27
N LEU A 79 14.66 2.11 -24.46
CA LEU A 79 15.25 1.17 -23.52
C LEU A 79 15.65 1.84 -22.19
N GLY A 80 16.08 3.11 -22.22
CA GLY A 80 16.36 3.88 -21.00
C GLY A 80 15.09 4.13 -20.17
N VAL A 81 14.00 4.56 -20.81
CA VAL A 81 12.71 4.73 -20.12
C VAL A 81 12.16 3.37 -19.66
N TYR A 82 12.31 2.32 -20.48
CA TYR A 82 11.95 0.96 -20.08
C TYR A 82 12.69 0.52 -18.81
N ALA A 83 14.01 0.71 -18.74
CA ALA A 83 14.80 0.33 -17.56
C ALA A 83 14.31 1.06 -16.31
N PHE A 84 13.99 2.36 -16.44
CA PHE A 84 13.43 3.15 -15.35
C PHE A 84 12.04 2.65 -14.90
N VAL A 85 11.12 2.38 -15.83
CA VAL A 85 9.79 1.85 -15.47
C VAL A 85 9.90 0.44 -14.89
N PHE A 86 10.77 -0.40 -15.43
CA PHE A 86 10.99 -1.75 -14.94
C PHE A 86 11.56 -1.75 -13.52
N THR A 87 12.51 -0.87 -13.19
CA THR A 87 13.01 -0.74 -11.81
C THR A 87 11.94 -0.19 -10.87
N MET A 88 11.09 0.73 -11.33
CA MET A 88 9.93 1.19 -10.56
C MET A 88 8.93 0.06 -10.29
N GLU A 89 8.59 -0.76 -11.29
CA GLU A 89 7.67 -1.90 -11.12
C GLU A 89 8.25 -3.01 -10.23
N MET A 90 9.54 -3.33 -10.38
CA MET A 90 10.23 -4.30 -9.54
C MET A 90 10.37 -3.84 -8.07
N GLY A 91 10.31 -2.53 -7.85
CA GLY A 91 10.27 -1.87 -6.55
C GLY A 91 8.87 -1.51 -6.07
N ARG A 92 7.82 -1.74 -6.88
CA ARG A 92 6.45 -1.35 -6.55
C ARG A 92 5.96 -2.23 -5.40
N GLY A 93 5.56 -1.60 -4.30
CA GLY A 93 5.22 -2.28 -3.05
C GLY A 93 6.43 -2.68 -2.19
N LYS A 94 7.67 -2.49 -2.65
CA LYS A 94 8.87 -2.68 -1.83
C LYS A 94 9.30 -1.35 -1.20
N ALA A 95 9.68 -1.42 0.06
CA ALA A 95 10.30 -0.30 0.75
C ALA A 95 11.54 0.20 0.00
N SER A 96 11.72 1.52 -0.05
CA SER A 96 13.05 2.07 -0.33
C SER A 96 14.03 1.62 0.76
N PRO A 97 15.32 1.40 0.46
CA PRO A 97 16.32 1.13 1.48
C PRO A 97 16.29 2.21 2.59
N GLY A 98 16.05 1.81 3.84
CA GLY A 98 15.89 2.71 5.00
C GLY A 98 14.49 3.27 5.24
N GLN A 99 13.48 2.87 4.44
CA GLN A 99 12.08 3.27 4.63
C GLN A 99 11.39 2.52 5.78
N TYR A 100 11.75 1.26 6.01
CA TYR A 100 11.30 0.47 7.16
C TYR A 100 12.52 0.07 7.98
N ASP A 101 12.37 0.19 9.29
CA ASP A 101 13.38 -0.18 10.25
C ASP A 101 12.92 -1.47 10.92
N TYR A 102 13.51 -2.61 10.54
CA TYR A 102 13.22 -3.88 11.21
C TYR A 102 14.00 -4.02 12.52
N ASP A 103 14.88 -3.06 12.83
CA ASP A 103 15.75 -3.12 13.98
C ASP A 103 15.03 -2.61 15.23
N TYR A 104 14.58 -3.55 16.05
CA TYR A 104 13.97 -3.29 17.36
C TYR A 104 14.85 -2.44 18.29
N SER A 105 16.17 -2.40 18.07
CA SER A 105 17.08 -1.59 18.90
C SER A 105 16.91 -0.08 18.69
N THR A 106 16.29 0.35 17.58
CA THR A 106 16.05 1.76 17.27
C THR A 106 14.71 2.28 17.80
N LEU A 107 13.84 1.39 18.29
CA LEU A 107 12.55 1.75 18.85
C LEU A 107 12.70 2.65 20.07
N ALA A 108 11.96 3.76 20.08
CA ALA A 108 11.95 4.68 21.22
C ALA A 108 11.64 3.93 22.54
N PRO A 109 12.48 4.09 23.61
CA PRO A 109 12.28 3.36 24.87
C PRO A 109 10.89 3.56 25.51
N ALA A 110 10.31 4.75 25.31
CA ALA A 110 8.96 5.06 25.75
C ALA A 110 7.90 4.20 25.03
N GLU A 111 7.96 4.11 23.70
CA GLU A 111 7.04 3.31 22.89
C GLU A 111 7.22 1.81 23.15
N LYS A 112 8.45 1.35 23.39
CA LYS A 112 8.73 -0.02 23.83
C LYS A 112 8.00 -0.36 25.13
N THR A 113 8.00 0.53 26.11
CA THR A 113 7.29 0.34 27.39
C THR A 113 5.77 0.28 27.18
N VAL A 114 5.25 1.13 26.30
CA VAL A 114 3.83 1.15 25.94
C VAL A 114 3.43 -0.15 25.24
N LEU A 115 4.23 -0.61 24.27
CA LEU A 115 3.98 -1.87 23.55
C LEU A 115 4.00 -3.08 24.49
N THR A 116 4.90 -3.14 25.46
CA THR A 116 4.90 -4.21 26.46
C THR A 116 3.57 -4.25 27.23
N LYS A 117 3.08 -3.09 27.70
CA LYS A 117 1.79 -3.02 28.41
C LYS A 117 0.61 -3.40 27.53
N ILE A 118 0.63 -2.99 26.26
CA ILE A 118 -0.40 -3.36 25.29
C ILE A 118 -0.38 -4.88 25.06
N ALA A 119 0.79 -5.47 24.86
CA ALA A 119 0.95 -6.92 24.71
C ALA A 119 0.42 -7.66 25.95
N GLU A 120 0.81 -7.24 27.15
CA GLU A 120 0.32 -7.81 28.41
C GLU A 120 -1.21 -7.73 28.52
N SER A 121 -1.81 -6.59 28.14
CA SER A 121 -3.27 -6.41 28.14
C SER A 121 -4.01 -7.33 27.16
N ALA A 122 -3.30 -7.82 26.14
CA ALA A 122 -3.78 -8.75 25.13
C ALA A 122 -3.41 -10.23 25.43
N ASN A 123 -2.85 -10.52 26.62
CA ASN A 123 -2.28 -11.82 26.99
C ASN A 123 -1.15 -12.29 26.06
N LEU A 124 -0.35 -11.35 25.56
CA LEU A 124 0.79 -11.58 24.69
C LEU A 124 2.09 -11.13 25.35
N SER A 125 3.20 -11.69 24.89
CA SER A 125 4.52 -11.15 25.16
C SER A 125 5.00 -10.33 23.95
N LEU A 126 5.82 -9.31 24.20
CA LEU A 126 6.50 -8.59 23.13
C LEU A 126 7.46 -9.49 22.33
N SER A 127 7.89 -10.61 22.91
CA SER A 127 8.66 -11.65 22.19
C SER A 127 7.87 -12.31 21.06
N ASP A 128 6.54 -12.30 21.14
CA ASP A 128 5.66 -12.94 20.17
C ASP A 128 5.35 -11.99 19.00
N ALA A 129 5.78 -10.73 19.10
CA ALA A 129 5.59 -9.72 18.09
C ALA A 129 6.45 -10.02 16.84
N THR A 130 5.80 -10.10 15.68
CA THR A 130 6.47 -10.15 14.40
C THR A 130 6.60 -8.74 13.83
N PHE A 131 7.83 -8.27 13.68
CA PHE A 131 8.10 -7.00 13.02
C PHE A 131 8.00 -7.18 11.50
N THR A 132 7.21 -6.33 10.85
CA THR A 132 6.91 -6.52 9.44
C THR A 132 6.66 -5.21 8.69
N GLU A 133 6.53 -5.33 7.37
CA GLU A 133 6.16 -4.26 6.47
C GLU A 133 4.66 -3.96 6.51
N HIS A 134 4.31 -2.74 6.10
CA HIS A 134 2.95 -2.25 6.09
C HIS A 134 1.92 -3.17 5.41
N TRP A 135 2.27 -3.70 4.23
CA TRP A 135 1.39 -4.56 3.44
C TRP A 135 1.23 -5.98 4.01
N ASN A 136 2.07 -6.37 4.96
CA ASN A 136 2.05 -7.69 5.59
C ASN A 136 1.48 -7.63 7.03
N LEU A 137 0.86 -6.52 7.44
CA LEU A 137 0.17 -6.44 8.72
C LEU A 137 -1.13 -7.24 8.70
N ASP A 138 -2.00 -7.00 7.73
CA ASP A 138 -3.34 -7.59 7.61
C ASP A 138 -3.28 -8.89 6.80
N VAL A 139 -2.70 -9.93 7.41
CA VAL A 139 -2.80 -11.30 6.87
C VAL A 139 -3.70 -12.15 7.77
N PRO A 140 -4.25 -13.27 7.26
CA PRO A 140 -5.27 -14.05 7.96
C PRO A 140 -4.79 -14.75 9.24
N ASP A 141 -3.49 -14.77 9.51
CA ASP A 141 -2.99 -15.35 10.75
C ASP A 141 -3.23 -14.37 11.90
N ARG A 142 -3.58 -14.91 13.07
CA ARG A 142 -3.82 -14.13 14.30
C ARG A 142 -2.47 -13.70 14.91
N GLY A 143 -1.60 -13.10 14.12
CA GLY A 143 -0.27 -12.71 14.54
C GLY A 143 -0.25 -11.34 15.21
N PHE A 144 0.48 -11.21 16.32
CA PHE A 144 0.83 -9.90 16.87
C PHE A 144 1.91 -9.28 15.96
N ARG A 145 1.56 -8.21 15.24
CA ARG A 145 2.49 -7.56 14.30
C ARG A 145 2.69 -6.08 14.53
N ILE A 146 3.91 -5.64 14.28
CA ILE A 146 4.33 -4.26 14.49
C ILE A 146 5.12 -3.79 13.26
N CYS A 147 4.79 -2.60 12.77
CA CYS A 147 5.58 -1.91 11.74
C CYS A 147 6.21 -0.67 12.35
N LEU A 148 7.51 -0.54 12.11
CA LEU A 148 8.31 0.59 12.58
C LEU A 148 8.79 1.44 11.40
N GLN A 149 8.84 2.73 11.62
CA GLN A 149 9.45 3.68 10.71
C GLN A 149 10.22 4.72 11.50
N LYS A 150 11.53 4.85 11.22
CA LYS A 150 12.42 5.81 11.88
C LYS A 150 12.37 5.72 13.42
N GLY A 151 12.35 4.50 13.97
CA GLY A 151 12.30 4.27 15.42
C GLY A 151 10.94 4.47 16.09
N HIS A 152 9.88 4.67 15.32
CA HIS A 152 8.51 4.87 15.82
C HIS A 152 7.53 3.82 15.29
N VAL A 153 6.55 3.45 16.11
CA VAL A 153 5.44 2.56 15.70
C VAL A 153 4.48 3.31 14.79
N THR A 154 4.35 2.83 13.55
CA THR A 154 3.44 3.43 12.55
C THR A 154 2.23 2.57 12.24
N ALA A 155 2.34 1.25 12.40
CA ALA A 155 1.19 0.36 12.28
C ALA A 155 1.26 -0.80 13.26
N LEU A 156 0.08 -1.23 13.74
CA LEU A 156 -0.06 -2.26 14.77
C LEU A 156 -1.22 -3.19 14.44
N ASN A 157 -0.97 -4.51 14.49
CA ASN A 157 -2.02 -5.52 14.39
C ASN A 157 -2.04 -6.39 15.65
N LEU A 158 -3.17 -6.39 16.33
CA LEU A 158 -3.47 -7.22 17.51
C LEU A 158 -4.68 -8.14 17.26
N SER A 159 -5.08 -8.32 16.01
CA SER A 159 -6.28 -9.06 15.63
C SER A 159 -6.27 -10.49 16.18
N GLY A 160 -7.41 -10.95 16.67
CA GLY A 160 -7.60 -12.27 17.28
C GLY A 160 -7.16 -12.37 18.74
N HIS A 161 -6.74 -11.26 19.36
CA HIS A 161 -6.38 -11.21 20.77
C HIS A 161 -7.37 -10.35 21.56
N PRO A 162 -7.85 -10.83 22.72
CA PRO A 162 -8.82 -10.09 23.51
C PRO A 162 -8.18 -8.82 24.06
N LEU A 163 -8.79 -7.67 23.80
CA LEU A 163 -8.29 -6.38 24.27
C LEU A 163 -9.36 -5.70 25.12
N SER A 164 -9.02 -5.37 26.37
CA SER A 164 -9.97 -4.75 27.32
C SER A 164 -9.84 -3.24 27.39
N ASP A 165 -8.65 -2.71 27.12
CA ASP A 165 -8.33 -1.29 27.23
C ASP A 165 -7.56 -0.81 25.99
N VAL A 166 -8.22 0.01 25.17
CA VAL A 166 -7.63 0.64 23.98
C VAL A 166 -6.95 1.98 24.29
N SER A 167 -7.05 2.49 25.52
CA SER A 167 -6.52 3.82 25.87
C SER A 167 -4.99 3.90 25.80
N LEU A 168 -4.32 2.76 26.00
CA LEU A 168 -2.86 2.64 25.86
C LEU A 168 -2.37 2.91 24.44
N LEU A 169 -3.20 2.62 23.42
CA LEU A 169 -2.86 2.86 22.01
C LEU A 169 -2.71 4.35 21.69
N SER A 170 -3.35 5.22 22.47
CA SER A 170 -3.24 6.68 22.36
C SER A 170 -1.85 7.22 22.75
N GLN A 171 -1.01 6.39 23.37
CA GLN A 171 0.37 6.74 23.72
C GLN A 171 1.37 6.46 22.58
N LEU A 172 0.88 6.01 21.41
CA LEU A 172 1.69 5.80 20.21
C LEU A 172 1.48 6.97 19.23
N PRO A 173 2.34 8.01 19.27
CA PRO A 173 2.07 9.30 18.61
C PRO A 173 2.12 9.27 17.07
N TYR A 174 2.71 8.22 16.49
CA TYR A 174 2.86 8.05 15.04
C TYR A 174 2.00 6.92 14.47
N LEU A 175 1.12 6.32 15.28
CA LEU A 175 0.28 5.22 14.84
C LEU A 175 -0.74 5.70 13.79
N GLY A 176 -0.53 5.27 12.55
CA GLY A 176 -1.35 5.59 11.39
C GLY A 176 -2.31 4.47 10.98
N GLU A 177 -1.94 3.22 11.24
CA GLU A 177 -2.80 2.07 10.96
C GLU A 177 -2.95 1.15 12.16
N LEU A 178 -4.18 0.72 12.41
CA LEU A 178 -4.52 -0.10 13.55
C LEU A 178 -5.54 -1.18 13.18
N PHE A 179 -5.17 -2.44 13.46
CA PHE A 179 -5.99 -3.61 13.19
C PHE A 179 -6.33 -4.32 14.51
N LEU A 180 -7.61 -4.31 14.86
CA LEU A 180 -8.18 -4.87 16.09
C LEU A 180 -9.37 -5.79 15.77
N LYS A 181 -9.23 -6.62 14.74
CA LYS A 181 -10.28 -7.55 14.32
C LYS A 181 -10.41 -8.70 15.32
N ASP A 182 -11.63 -9.12 15.66
CA ASP A 182 -11.86 -10.27 16.55
C ASP A 182 -11.17 -10.10 17.94
N CYS A 183 -11.26 -8.88 18.51
CA CYS A 183 -10.67 -8.53 19.81
C CYS A 183 -11.70 -8.53 20.96
N GLY A 184 -12.97 -8.81 20.68
CA GLY A 184 -14.05 -8.80 21.68
C GLY A 184 -14.45 -7.41 22.16
N LEU A 185 -14.11 -6.35 21.42
CA LEU A 185 -14.34 -4.96 21.80
C LEU A 185 -15.84 -4.62 21.76
N ARG A 186 -16.36 -4.06 22.85
CA ARG A 186 -17.74 -3.50 22.92
C ARG A 186 -17.76 -1.99 22.82
N ASN A 187 -16.63 -1.36 23.11
CA ASN A 187 -16.45 0.07 23.14
C ASN A 187 -14.96 0.36 22.93
N VAL A 188 -14.65 1.45 22.25
CA VAL A 188 -13.29 1.95 22.02
C VAL A 188 -13.07 3.36 22.57
N SER A 189 -13.94 3.79 23.51
CA SER A 189 -13.85 5.08 24.20
C SER A 189 -12.55 5.12 25.01
N GLY A 190 -11.56 5.83 24.50
CA GLY A 190 -10.21 5.83 25.05
C GLY A 190 -9.14 5.86 23.96
N LEU A 191 -9.47 5.32 22.78
CA LEU A 191 -8.62 5.46 21.60
C LEU A 191 -8.67 6.92 21.10
N ARG A 192 -7.52 7.59 21.17
CA ARG A 192 -7.33 8.97 20.73
C ARG A 192 -6.09 9.03 19.85
N SER A 193 -6.27 9.41 18.59
CA SER A 193 -5.15 9.65 17.68
C SER A 193 -5.60 10.51 16.51
N ASP A 194 -4.83 11.57 16.26
CA ASP A 194 -5.01 12.41 15.07
C ASP A 194 -4.28 11.85 13.84
N LYS A 195 -3.55 10.73 13.99
CA LYS A 195 -2.73 10.12 12.94
C LYS A 195 -3.35 8.90 12.29
N ILE A 196 -4.28 8.22 12.96
CA ILE A 196 -4.90 7.00 12.42
C ILE A 196 -5.71 7.36 11.17
N ASP A 197 -5.28 6.80 10.05
CA ASP A 197 -5.90 6.94 8.73
C ASP A 197 -6.69 5.65 8.38
N ARG A 198 -6.19 4.48 8.81
CA ARG A 198 -6.82 3.17 8.62
C ARG A 198 -7.08 2.46 9.94
N LEU A 199 -8.32 2.06 10.16
CA LEU A 199 -8.78 1.38 11.36
C LEU A 199 -9.66 0.17 11.01
N ASP A 200 -9.26 -1.02 11.44
CA ASP A 200 -10.08 -2.22 11.34
C ASP A 200 -10.56 -2.67 12.72
N LEU A 201 -11.88 -2.68 12.89
CA LEU A 201 -12.61 -3.10 14.07
C LEU A 201 -13.63 -4.20 13.72
N SER A 202 -13.41 -4.93 12.63
CA SER A 202 -14.30 -5.98 12.18
C SER A 202 -14.40 -7.14 13.18
N ASN A 203 -15.52 -7.86 13.17
CA ASN A 203 -15.80 -8.99 14.08
C ASN A 203 -15.68 -8.61 15.57
N ASN A 204 -16.18 -7.45 15.96
CA ASN A 204 -16.28 -7.04 17.36
C ASN A 204 -17.75 -6.96 17.78
N GLN A 205 -18.03 -6.31 18.91
CA GLN A 205 -19.36 -6.21 19.52
C GLN A 205 -19.78 -4.73 19.69
N LEU A 206 -19.35 -3.85 18.79
CA LEU A 206 -19.72 -2.43 18.80
C LEU A 206 -21.19 -2.25 18.44
N THR A 207 -21.91 -1.39 19.15
CA THR A 207 -23.35 -1.13 18.96
C THR A 207 -23.66 0.21 18.31
N ASP A 208 -22.70 1.13 18.35
CA ASP A 208 -22.70 2.44 17.72
C ASP A 208 -21.26 2.89 17.40
N VAL A 209 -21.10 4.08 16.82
CA VAL A 209 -19.79 4.67 16.49
C VAL A 209 -19.43 5.88 17.36
N GLN A 210 -20.18 6.18 18.42
CA GLN A 210 -19.92 7.34 19.29
C GLN A 210 -18.58 7.21 20.03
N SER A 211 -18.13 5.99 20.28
CA SER A 211 -16.83 5.71 20.88
C SER A 211 -15.63 6.06 20.01
N LEU A 212 -15.82 6.29 18.70
CA LEU A 212 -14.75 6.58 17.74
C LEU A 212 -14.45 8.07 17.56
N THR A 213 -15.04 8.93 18.39
CA THR A 213 -14.82 10.40 18.35
C THR A 213 -13.37 10.83 18.55
N GLY A 214 -12.53 9.99 19.15
CA GLY A 214 -11.11 10.28 19.37
C GLY A 214 -10.21 10.06 18.15
N VAL A 215 -10.74 9.57 17.03
CA VAL A 215 -9.98 9.31 15.79
C VAL A 215 -10.60 10.04 14.58
N PRO A 216 -10.60 11.40 14.59
CA PRO A 216 -11.38 12.19 13.63
C PRO A 216 -10.86 12.12 12.18
N ASN A 217 -9.61 11.67 11.97
CA ASN A 217 -8.95 11.71 10.67
C ASN A 217 -8.97 10.38 9.90
N VAL A 218 -9.72 9.38 10.39
CA VAL A 218 -9.81 8.05 9.74
C VAL A 218 -10.46 8.19 8.36
N ARG A 219 -9.79 7.66 7.32
CA ARG A 219 -10.35 7.57 5.96
C ARG A 219 -10.78 6.16 5.59
N TRP A 220 -10.19 5.13 6.18
CA TRP A 220 -10.57 3.73 5.97
C TRP A 220 -11.02 3.10 7.28
N LEU A 221 -12.31 2.85 7.40
CA LEU A 221 -12.93 2.34 8.62
C LEU A 221 -13.67 1.03 8.36
N PHE A 222 -13.12 -0.08 8.81
CA PHE A 222 -13.75 -1.39 8.68
C PHE A 222 -14.47 -1.76 9.98
N LEU A 223 -15.78 -1.92 9.90
CA LEU A 223 -16.68 -2.22 11.01
C LEU A 223 -17.53 -3.46 10.73
N ALA A 224 -17.11 -4.31 9.79
CA ALA A 224 -17.88 -5.47 9.38
C ALA A 224 -18.17 -6.42 10.56
N ASN A 225 -19.32 -7.08 10.55
CA ASN A 225 -19.77 -8.03 11.57
C ASN A 225 -19.68 -7.48 13.00
N ASN A 226 -20.24 -6.29 13.23
CA ASN A 226 -20.50 -5.73 14.55
C ASN A 226 -22.01 -5.74 14.84
N GLN A 227 -22.44 -5.06 15.90
CA GLN A 227 -23.85 -4.95 16.33
C GLN A 227 -24.37 -3.52 16.13
N ILE A 228 -23.83 -2.78 15.15
CA ILE A 228 -24.16 -1.36 14.93
C ILE A 228 -25.60 -1.21 14.46
N THR A 229 -26.39 -0.43 15.19
CA THR A 229 -27.83 -0.22 14.92
C THR A 229 -28.16 1.16 14.38
N THR A 230 -27.26 2.15 14.53
CA THR A 230 -27.44 3.53 14.08
C THR A 230 -26.18 4.06 13.39
N LEU A 231 -26.34 5.04 12.50
CA LEU A 231 -25.26 5.80 11.87
C LEU A 231 -24.97 7.14 12.58
N ASP A 232 -25.65 7.43 13.69
CA ASP A 232 -25.36 8.63 14.47
C ASP A 232 -23.90 8.64 14.94
N GLY A 233 -23.21 9.75 14.74
CA GLY A 233 -21.77 9.90 15.02
C GLY A 233 -20.91 9.90 13.76
N PHE A 234 -21.42 9.40 12.62
CA PHE A 234 -20.66 9.42 11.37
C PHE A 234 -20.43 10.82 10.79
N GLU A 235 -21.24 11.81 11.19
CA GLU A 235 -21.08 13.22 10.81
C GLU A 235 -19.75 13.85 11.24
N LYS A 236 -19.04 13.19 12.16
CA LYS A 236 -17.76 13.63 12.71
C LYS A 236 -16.55 13.17 11.88
N PHE A 237 -16.75 12.21 10.96
CA PHE A 237 -15.70 11.72 10.07
C PHE A 237 -15.64 12.52 8.76
N PRO A 238 -14.53 12.43 8.01
CA PRO A 238 -14.44 13.01 6.68
C PRO A 238 -15.56 12.50 5.76
N GLN A 239 -16.10 13.40 4.92
CA GLN A 239 -17.21 13.08 4.00
C GLN A 239 -16.88 11.96 3.00
N ASN A 240 -15.60 11.78 2.68
CA ASN A 240 -15.09 10.75 1.76
C ASN A 240 -14.57 9.49 2.47
N ILE A 241 -15.00 9.24 3.71
CA ILE A 241 -14.61 8.04 4.45
C ILE A 241 -15.07 6.77 3.69
N VAL A 242 -14.12 5.87 3.46
CA VAL A 242 -14.38 4.50 3.01
C VAL A 242 -14.76 3.70 4.26
N LYS A 243 -15.99 3.22 4.31
CA LYS A 243 -16.50 2.43 5.43
C LYS A 243 -17.06 1.09 4.98
N ASP A 244 -16.75 0.05 5.75
CA ASP A 244 -17.39 -1.26 5.60
C ASP A 244 -18.28 -1.53 6.83
N LEU A 245 -19.57 -1.64 6.60
CA LEU A 245 -20.58 -1.94 7.63
C LEU A 245 -21.26 -3.30 7.39
N THR A 246 -20.72 -4.13 6.49
CA THR A 246 -21.29 -5.44 6.12
C THR A 246 -21.55 -6.28 7.37
N GLY A 247 -22.71 -6.93 7.45
CA GLY A 247 -23.04 -7.79 8.60
C GLY A 247 -23.50 -7.04 9.87
N ASN A 248 -23.67 -5.72 9.84
CA ASN A 248 -24.30 -4.97 10.92
C ASN A 248 -25.83 -4.86 10.75
N PRO A 249 -26.60 -4.76 11.85
CA PRO A 249 -28.04 -4.48 11.81
C PRO A 249 -28.43 -3.25 10.99
N VAL A 250 -27.62 -2.18 10.99
CA VAL A 250 -27.88 -0.93 10.26
C VAL A 250 -27.89 -1.05 8.73
N VAL A 251 -27.37 -2.17 8.19
CA VAL A 251 -27.31 -2.43 6.74
C VAL A 251 -28.43 -3.36 6.27
N LYS A 252 -29.24 -3.90 7.20
CA LYS A 252 -30.43 -4.72 6.87
C LYS A 252 -31.64 -3.86 6.60
#